data_AF-A0A1B2JIU5-F1
#
_entry.id   AF-A0A1B2JIU5-F1
#
_cell.length_a   1.000
_cell.length_b   1.000
_cell.length_c   1.000
_cell.angle_alpha   90.00
_cell.angle_beta   90.00
_cell.angle_gamma   90.00
#
_symmetry.space_group_name_H-M   'P 1'
#
loop_
_entity.id
_entity.type
_entity.pdbx_description
1 polymer ?
#
loop_
_entity_poly.entity_id
_entity_poly.type
_entity_poly.pdbx_seq_one_letter_code
_entity_poly.pdbx_strand_id
1 'polypeptide(L)'
;MFRTAVRKYSSRVGPKFQSLEQIKEYLKKPTWDTKMLLKGSQKSLEIDIPKLHRLLQLSGLCTELAPGKEGELLNDLNAQLTMMNKLEEIECKEFDLIETQHSPLKYRDIVNATDELKQSKKKGETGQWNPLELASVKSEGFYVVNEKLGKE
;
A
#
# COMPACT_ATOMS: atom_id res chain seq x y z
N MET A 1 11.54 -6.53 3.15
CA MET A 1 10.63 -7.46 3.83
C MET A 1 9.53 -6.62 4.48
N PHE A 2 8.53 -6.22 3.69
CA PHE A 2 7.50 -5.24 4.08
C PHE A 2 6.38 -5.95 4.85
N ARG A 3 5.92 -5.39 5.99
CA ARG A 3 5.01 -6.04 6.95
C ARG A 3 3.80 -5.14 7.24
N THR A 4 2.59 -5.68 7.10
CA THR A 4 1.33 -4.99 7.39
C THR A 4 0.89 -5.27 8.84
N ALA A 5 0.35 -4.25 9.51
CA ALA A 5 -0.08 -4.31 10.91
C ALA A 5 -1.49 -4.89 11.07
N VAL A 6 -1.66 -5.93 11.89
CA VAL A 6 -2.98 -6.37 12.38
C VAL A 6 -3.11 -5.96 13.82
N ARG A 7 -4.00 -4.99 14.09
CA ARG A 7 -4.29 -4.57 15.46
C ARG A 7 -5.26 -5.57 16.09
N LYS A 8 -4.88 -6.18 17.22
CA LYS A 8 -5.80 -6.91 18.11
C LYS A 8 -6.73 -5.91 18.79
N TYR A 9 -7.84 -5.55 18.16
CA TYR A 9 -8.88 -4.74 18.80
C TYR A 9 -9.74 -5.66 19.67
N SER A 10 -9.85 -5.40 20.98
CA SER A 10 -10.95 -5.97 21.76
C SER A 10 -12.17 -5.06 21.59
N SER A 11 -13.10 -5.42 20.74
CA SER A 11 -14.42 -4.78 20.73
C SER A 11 -15.20 -5.29 21.95
N ARG A 12 -15.58 -4.38 22.85
CA ARG A 12 -16.48 -4.71 23.97
C ARG A 12 -17.89 -4.32 23.56
N VAL A 13 -18.77 -5.31 23.46
CA VAL A 13 -20.20 -5.05 23.31
C VAL A 13 -20.78 -4.78 24.69
N GLY A 14 -21.32 -3.58 24.89
CA GLY A 14 -22.01 -3.21 26.12
C GLY A 14 -23.38 -3.89 26.25
N PRO A 15 -24.02 -3.79 27.43
CA PRO A 15 -25.38 -4.28 27.63
C PRO A 15 -26.38 -3.56 26.71
N LYS A 16 -27.48 -4.24 26.37
CA LYS A 16 -28.57 -3.68 25.54
C LYS A 16 -29.21 -2.48 26.26
N PHE A 17 -29.39 -1.37 25.54
CA PHE A 17 -30.15 -0.22 26.03
C PHE A 17 -31.63 -0.59 26.20
N GLN A 18 -32.21 -0.18 27.32
CA GLN A 18 -33.60 -0.45 27.69
C GLN A 18 -34.54 0.72 27.39
N SER A 19 -34.01 1.94 27.17
CA SER A 19 -34.82 3.13 26.86
C SER A 19 -34.08 4.13 25.98
N LEU A 20 -34.83 5.05 25.36
CA LEU A 20 -34.29 6.14 24.53
C LEU A 20 -33.49 7.16 25.38
N GLU A 21 -33.82 7.28 26.66
CA GLU A 21 -33.12 8.13 27.62
C GLU A 21 -31.70 7.62 27.89
N GLN A 22 -31.50 6.30 28.01
CA GLN A 22 -30.17 5.70 28.17
C GLN A 22 -29.27 5.96 26.95
N ILE A 23 -29.84 6.04 25.75
CA ILE A 23 -29.10 6.39 24.53
C ILE A 23 -28.64 7.85 24.59
N LYS A 24 -29.55 8.77 24.95
CA LYS A 24 -29.23 10.20 25.09
C LYS A 24 -28.15 10.43 26.15
N GLU A 25 -28.20 9.71 27.26
CA GLU A 25 -27.19 9.78 28.32
C GLU A 25 -25.84 9.20 27.87
N TYR A 26 -25.84 8.08 27.12
CA TYR A 26 -24.63 7.52 26.55
C TYR A 26 -23.93 8.49 25.58
N LEU A 27 -24.68 9.16 24.71
CA LEU A 27 -24.16 10.14 23.75
C LEU A 27 -23.68 11.44 24.39
N LYS A 28 -24.16 11.76 25.60
CA LYS A 28 -23.68 12.92 26.39
C LYS A 28 -22.34 12.67 27.07
N LYS A 29 -21.88 11.41 27.14
CA LYS A 29 -20.58 11.11 27.75
C LYS A 29 -19.48 11.83 26.96
N PRO A 30 -18.54 12.50 27.65
CA PRO A 30 -17.41 13.15 27.00
C PRO A 30 -16.45 12.08 26.49
N THR A 31 -16.74 11.54 25.32
CA THR A 31 -15.79 10.72 24.54
C THR A 31 -14.94 11.64 23.69
N TRP A 32 -13.64 11.33 23.56
CA TRP A 32 -12.76 12.07 22.66
C TRP A 32 -13.35 12.09 21.24
N ASP A 33 -13.42 13.29 20.65
CA ASP A 33 -13.65 13.43 19.22
C ASP A 33 -12.47 12.77 18.49
N THR A 34 -12.77 11.98 17.45
CA THR A 34 -11.75 11.37 16.60
C THR A 34 -10.84 12.43 15.98
N LYS A 35 -11.33 13.65 15.77
CA LYS A 35 -10.51 14.80 15.33
C LYS A 35 -9.50 15.25 16.38
N MET A 36 -9.79 15.10 17.67
CA MET A 36 -8.85 15.44 18.74
C MET A 36 -7.78 14.36 18.92
N LEU A 37 -8.13 13.08 18.76
CA LEU A 37 -7.16 11.98 18.67
C LEU A 37 -6.19 12.17 17.50
N LEU A 38 -6.63 12.85 16.44
CA LEU A 38 -5.83 13.16 15.26
C LEU A 38 -5.12 14.54 15.30
N LYS A 39 -5.01 15.21 16.45
CA LYS A 39 -4.16 16.41 16.59
C LYS A 39 -2.94 16.08 17.44
N GLY A 40 -1.71 16.27 16.92
CA GLY A 40 -0.51 16.34 17.78
C GLY A 40 0.68 15.40 17.53
N SER A 41 0.94 14.89 16.33
CA SER A 41 2.26 14.28 16.06
C SER A 41 3.22 15.37 15.57
N GLN A 42 4.11 15.83 16.46
CA GLN A 42 5.14 16.84 16.18
C GLN A 42 6.43 16.29 15.56
N LYS A 43 6.52 14.99 15.29
CA LYS A 43 7.65 14.42 14.55
C LYS A 43 7.37 14.54 13.04
N SER A 44 7.54 15.73 12.49
CA SER A 44 7.61 15.89 11.04
C SER A 44 8.92 15.30 10.54
N LEU A 45 8.84 14.15 9.86
CA LEU A 45 9.86 13.80 8.90
C LEU A 45 9.64 14.72 7.72
N GLU A 46 10.35 15.85 7.68
CA GLU A 46 10.26 16.76 6.55
C GLU A 46 10.91 16.10 5.33
N ILE A 47 10.09 15.88 4.31
CA ILE A 47 10.59 15.53 2.99
C ILE A 47 11.09 16.80 2.34
N ASP A 48 12.38 16.79 2.03
CA ASP A 48 13.04 17.85 1.28
C ASP A 48 12.85 17.63 -0.23
N ILE A 49 12.99 18.70 -0.99
CA ILE A 49 12.95 18.70 -2.46
C ILE A 49 13.79 17.56 -3.09
N PRO A 50 15.05 17.30 -2.68
CA PRO A 50 15.83 16.19 -3.25
C PRO A 50 15.21 14.81 -3.04
N LYS A 51 14.53 14.59 -1.90
CA LYS A 51 13.84 13.32 -1.60
C LYS A 51 12.60 13.17 -2.46
N LEU A 52 11.86 14.26 -2.68
CA LEU A 52 10.71 14.27 -3.59
C LEU A 52 11.12 13.89 -5.02
N HIS A 53 12.20 14.48 -5.54
CA HIS A 53 12.72 14.14 -6.87
C HIS A 53 13.14 12.68 -6.97
N ARG A 54 13.79 12.14 -5.94
CA ARG A 54 14.13 10.72 -5.88
C ARG A 54 12.89 9.82 -5.89
N LEU A 55 11.82 10.20 -5.20
CA LEU A 55 10.55 9.45 -5.21
C LEU A 55 9.88 9.48 -6.59
N LEU A 56 9.93 10.62 -7.28
CA LEU A 56 9.43 10.74 -8.66
C LEU A 56 10.20 9.81 -9.59
N GLN A 57 11.53 9.79 -9.50
CA GLN A 57 12.38 8.88 -10.29
C GLN A 57 12.07 7.41 -10.03
N LEU A 58 11.95 7.01 -8.75
CA LEU A 58 11.60 5.62 -8.39
C LEU A 58 10.21 5.21 -8.87
N SER A 59 9.30 6.17 -9.01
CA SER A 59 7.93 5.94 -9.50
C SER A 59 7.83 5.98 -11.02
N GLY A 60 8.93 6.25 -11.74
CA GLY A 60 8.92 6.46 -13.19
C GLY A 60 8.15 7.71 -13.63
N LEU A 61 8.07 8.72 -12.75
CA LEU A 61 7.39 10.00 -13.00
C LEU A 61 8.39 11.09 -13.41
N CYS A 62 7.88 12.11 -14.10
CA CYS A 62 8.68 13.27 -14.52
C CYS A 62 9.17 14.09 -13.31
N THR A 63 10.45 14.42 -13.29
CA THR A 63 11.06 15.30 -12.27
C THR A 63 10.92 16.78 -12.60
N GLU A 64 10.71 17.13 -13.87
CA GLU A 64 10.40 18.49 -14.30
C GLU A 64 8.92 18.78 -14.02
N LEU A 65 8.67 19.42 -12.88
CA LEU A 65 7.34 19.79 -12.43
C LEU A 65 7.02 21.23 -12.84
N ALA A 66 5.75 21.50 -13.10
CA ALA A 66 5.25 22.86 -13.27
C ALA A 66 5.54 23.70 -12.00
N PRO A 67 5.78 25.02 -12.14
CA PRO A 67 6.05 25.88 -11.00
C PRO A 67 4.88 25.83 -10.00
N GLY A 68 5.21 25.68 -8.71
CA GLY A 68 4.22 25.57 -7.63
C GLY A 68 3.78 24.13 -7.30
N LYS A 69 3.78 23.22 -8.28
CA LYS A 69 3.36 21.82 -8.09
C LYS A 69 4.28 21.04 -7.16
N GLU A 70 5.56 21.40 -7.13
CA GLU A 70 6.54 20.83 -6.23
C GLU A 70 6.21 21.13 -4.75
N GLY A 71 5.79 22.36 -4.45
CA GLY A 71 5.37 22.75 -3.11
C GLY A 71 4.07 22.07 -2.68
N GLU A 72 3.11 21.92 -3.60
CA GLU A 72 1.87 21.17 -3.36
C GLU A 72 2.16 19.70 -3.00
N LEU A 73 2.97 19.01 -3.83
CA LEU A 73 3.33 17.62 -3.59
C LEU A 73 4.09 17.43 -2.27
N LEU A 74 4.97 18.36 -1.93
CA LEU A 74 5.72 18.32 -0.69
C LEU A 74 4.80 18.48 0.53
N ASN A 75 3.84 19.41 0.46
CA ASN A 75 2.83 19.60 1.51
C ASN A 75 1.94 18.36 1.67
N ASP A 76 1.45 17.80 0.57
CA ASP A 76 0.60 16.62 0.58
C ASP A 76 1.33 15.40 1.16
N LEU A 77 2.58 15.21 0.76
CA LEU A 77 3.37 14.08 1.21
C LEU A 77 3.75 14.21 2.70
N ASN A 78 4.08 15.42 3.16
CA ASN A 78 4.29 15.69 4.58
C ASN A 78 3.01 15.48 5.41
N ALA A 79 1.84 15.83 4.87
CA ALA A 79 0.56 15.57 5.53
C ALA A 79 0.28 14.06 5.64
N GLN A 80 0.55 13.29 4.57
CA GLN A 80 0.43 11.84 4.56
C GLN A 80 1.38 11.18 5.56
N LEU A 81 2.65 11.60 5.59
CA LEU A 81 3.63 11.10 6.56
C LEU A 81 3.24 11.43 8.00
N THR A 82 2.76 12.65 8.26
CA THR A 82 2.32 13.06 9.60
C THR A 82 1.16 12.18 10.08
N MET A 83 0.26 11.77 9.17
CA MET A 83 -0.79 10.81 9.49
C MET A 83 -0.23 9.41 9.78
N MET A 84 0.74 8.95 8.98
CA MET A 84 1.37 7.64 9.14
C MET A 84 2.22 7.53 10.41
N ASN A 85 2.95 8.57 10.81
CA ASN A 85 3.80 8.57 12.00
C ASN A 85 3.00 8.30 13.29
N LYS A 86 1.71 8.61 13.31
CA LYS A 86 0.82 8.25 14.42
C LYS A 86 0.63 6.76 14.60
N LEU A 87 0.88 5.97 13.54
CA LEU A 87 0.87 4.52 13.64
C LEU A 87 2.08 4.03 14.45
N GLU A 88 3.19 4.77 14.46
CA GLU A 88 4.38 4.43 15.26
C GLU A 88 4.16 4.64 16.76
N GLU A 89 3.31 5.60 17.14
CA GLU A 89 2.95 5.88 18.54
C GLU A 89 2.06 4.79 19.16
N ILE A 90 1.49 3.90 18.34
CA ILE A 90 0.59 2.84 18.80
C ILE A 90 1.43 1.61 19.19
N GLU A 91 1.44 1.30 20.49
CA GLU A 91 2.06 0.09 21.02
C GLU A 91 1.42 -1.17 20.39
N CYS A 92 2.18 -1.86 19.54
CA CYS A 92 1.77 -3.14 18.98
C CYS A 92 2.14 -4.26 19.95
N LYS A 93 1.13 -4.85 20.60
CA LYS A 93 1.30 -6.06 21.43
C LYS A 93 1.37 -7.29 20.52
N GLU A 94 2.54 -7.94 20.55
CA GLU A 94 2.90 -9.17 19.82
C GLU A 94 2.85 -9.04 18.29
N PHE A 95 4.02 -9.22 17.67
CA PHE A 95 4.17 -9.25 16.23
C PHE A 95 4.03 -10.69 15.73
N ASP A 96 2.83 -11.05 15.28
CA ASP A 96 2.74 -12.03 14.21
C ASP A 96 2.70 -11.24 12.92
N LEU A 97 3.76 -11.38 12.12
CA LEU A 97 3.68 -11.16 10.67
C LEU A 97 2.37 -11.75 10.18
N ILE A 98 1.62 -11.07 9.31
CA ILE A 98 0.47 -11.70 8.66
C ILE A 98 0.99 -12.97 7.96
N GLU A 99 0.85 -14.11 8.64
CA GLU A 99 0.83 -15.40 8.00
C GLU A 99 -0.33 -15.28 7.03
N THR A 100 0.00 -15.12 5.76
CA THR A 100 -0.86 -15.70 4.74
C THR A 100 -1.18 -17.10 5.26
N GLN A 101 -2.46 -17.39 5.44
CA GLN A 101 -2.93 -18.70 5.87
C GLN A 101 -2.53 -19.73 4.81
N HIS A 102 -1.27 -20.10 4.80
CA HIS A 102 -0.68 -21.04 3.90
C HIS A 102 -0.27 -22.19 4.79
N SER A 103 -1.00 -23.28 4.64
CA SER A 103 -0.51 -24.57 5.10
C SER A 103 0.93 -24.74 4.62
N PRO A 104 1.86 -25.14 5.51
CA PRO A 104 3.25 -25.30 5.12
C PRO A 104 3.35 -26.26 3.94
N LEU A 105 4.03 -25.83 2.88
CA LEU A 105 4.20 -26.60 1.65
C LEU A 105 4.96 -27.88 1.97
N LYS A 106 4.33 -29.05 1.78
CA LYS A 106 4.96 -30.34 2.04
C LYS A 106 5.71 -30.80 0.81
N TYR A 107 6.73 -31.63 1.02
CA TYR A 107 7.49 -32.26 -0.08
C TYR A 107 6.58 -32.96 -1.11
N ARG A 108 5.53 -33.65 -0.64
CA ARG A 108 4.56 -34.31 -1.53
C ARG A 108 3.79 -33.32 -2.39
N ASP A 109 3.47 -32.14 -1.87
CA ASP A 109 2.74 -31.10 -2.63
C ASP A 109 3.61 -30.59 -3.79
N ILE A 110 4.93 -30.49 -3.57
CA ILE A 110 5.91 -30.10 -4.61
C ILE A 110 6.02 -31.17 -5.69
N VAL A 111 6.16 -32.44 -5.30
CA VAL A 111 6.26 -33.57 -6.25
C VAL A 111 4.98 -33.65 -7.09
N ASN A 112 3.80 -33.63 -6.46
CA ASN A 112 2.52 -33.65 -7.15
C ASN A 112 2.37 -32.45 -8.11
N ALA A 113 2.71 -31.24 -7.65
CA ALA A 113 2.64 -30.04 -8.49
C ALA A 113 3.57 -30.14 -9.71
N THR A 114 4.75 -30.77 -9.55
CA THR A 114 5.72 -30.95 -10.64
C THR A 114 5.23 -31.97 -11.67
N ASP A 115 4.65 -33.07 -11.22
CA ASP A 115 4.08 -34.11 -12.10
C ASP A 115 2.85 -33.60 -12.87
N GLU A 116 2.12 -32.64 -12.30
CA GLU A 116 0.97 -31.99 -12.91
C GLU A 116 1.32 -30.77 -13.78
N LEU A 117 2.60 -30.38 -13.87
CA LEU A 117 3.03 -29.27 -14.74
C LEU A 117 2.77 -29.61 -16.21
N LYS A 118 1.74 -28.98 -16.76
CA LYS A 118 1.41 -29.06 -18.18
C LYS A 118 1.21 -27.67 -18.72
N GLN A 119 1.67 -27.44 -19.95
CA GLN A 119 1.47 -26.18 -20.64
C GLN A 119 -0.03 -25.92 -20.79
N SER A 120 -0.49 -24.79 -20.25
CA SER A 120 -1.89 -24.39 -20.30
C SER A 120 -2.14 -23.43 -21.45
N LYS A 121 -3.02 -23.85 -22.36
CA LYS A 121 -3.48 -23.04 -23.49
C LYS A 121 -4.14 -21.73 -23.03
N LYS A 122 -4.88 -21.77 -21.91
CA LYS A 122 -5.55 -20.59 -21.32
C LYS A 122 -4.59 -19.54 -20.77
N LYS A 123 -3.36 -19.96 -20.39
CA LYS A 123 -2.32 -19.06 -19.88
C LYS A 123 -1.40 -18.51 -20.99
N GLY A 124 -1.62 -18.90 -22.25
CA GLY A 124 -0.77 -18.48 -23.36
C GLY A 124 0.59 -19.20 -23.43
N GLU A 125 0.78 -20.32 -22.71
CA GLU A 125 2.07 -21.02 -22.64
C GLU A 125 2.40 -21.81 -23.91
N THR A 126 1.40 -22.10 -24.76
CA THR A 126 1.53 -22.96 -25.94
C THR A 126 1.85 -22.20 -27.24
N GLY A 127 2.38 -20.97 -27.17
CA GLY A 127 2.86 -20.21 -28.33
C GLY A 127 1.79 -19.79 -29.36
N GLN A 128 0.51 -19.90 -29.03
CA GLN A 128 -0.60 -19.61 -29.94
C GLN A 128 -1.04 -18.13 -29.96
N TRP A 129 -0.30 -17.25 -29.29
CA TRP A 129 -0.59 -15.83 -29.23
C TRP A 129 0.65 -15.03 -29.64
N ASN A 130 0.42 -13.84 -30.20
CA ASN A 130 1.50 -12.93 -30.55
C ASN A 130 1.79 -11.99 -29.37
N PRO A 131 2.96 -12.08 -28.71
CA PRO A 131 3.29 -11.23 -27.57
C PRO A 131 3.30 -9.74 -27.91
N LEU A 132 3.52 -9.40 -29.18
CA LEU A 132 3.65 -8.01 -29.64
C LEU A 132 2.34 -7.42 -30.16
N GLU A 133 1.21 -8.14 -30.08
CA GLU A 133 -0.05 -7.65 -30.64
C GLU A 133 -0.51 -6.36 -29.96
N LEU A 134 -0.41 -6.30 -28.64
CA LEU A 134 -0.86 -5.17 -27.81
C LEU A 134 0.20 -4.07 -27.65
N ALA A 135 1.38 -4.22 -28.24
CA ALA A 135 2.44 -3.23 -28.13
C ALA A 135 2.17 -2.03 -29.05
N SER A 136 2.20 -0.82 -28.49
CA SER A 136 2.06 0.42 -29.26
C SER A 136 3.19 0.64 -30.26
N VAL A 137 4.41 0.20 -29.93
CA VAL A 137 5.59 0.27 -30.80
C VAL A 137 6.29 -1.09 -30.79
N LYS A 138 6.55 -1.64 -31.97
CA LYS A 138 7.20 -2.94 -32.18
C LYS A 138 8.03 -2.90 -33.45
N SER A 139 9.15 -3.61 -33.46
CA SER A 139 10.03 -3.74 -34.61
C SER A 139 10.65 -5.12 -34.64
N GLU A 140 10.63 -5.78 -35.81
CA GLU A 140 11.36 -7.03 -36.07
C GLU A 140 11.18 -8.15 -35.04
N GLY A 141 10.01 -8.25 -34.39
CA GLY A 141 9.77 -9.27 -33.37
C GLY A 141 10.18 -8.87 -31.95
N PHE A 142 10.47 -7.60 -31.70
CA PHE A 142 10.84 -7.05 -30.41
C PHE A 142 9.95 -5.88 -29.99
N TYR A 143 9.81 -5.69 -28.67
CA TYR A 143 9.29 -4.44 -28.10
C TYR A 143 10.34 -3.36 -28.27
N VAL A 144 9.90 -2.16 -28.67
CA VAL A 144 10.80 -1.03 -28.86
C VAL A 144 10.74 -0.14 -27.63
N VAL A 145 11.90 0.09 -27.02
CA VAL A 145 12.09 1.09 -25.97
C VAL A 145 12.88 2.23 -26.57
N ASN A 146 12.30 3.42 -26.59
CA ASN A 146 13.02 4.60 -27.05
C ASN A 146 14.07 4.98 -26.02
N GLU A 147 15.33 4.90 -26.40
CA GLU A 147 16.42 5.43 -25.60
C GLU A 147 16.35 6.97 -25.66
N LYS A 148 15.72 7.58 -24.66
CA LYS A 148 16.06 8.96 -24.28
C LYS A 148 17.07 8.88 -23.15
N LEU A 149 18.34 8.69 -23.51
CA LEU A 149 19.45 8.95 -22.61
C LEU A 149 19.49 10.48 -22.40
N GLY A 150 18.83 10.97 -21.35
CA GLY A 150 18.85 12.39 -20.99
C GLY A 150 20.27 12.84 -20.69
N LYS A 151 20.91 13.53 -21.64
CA LYS A 151 21.93 14.55 -21.37
C LYS A 151 21.26 15.90 -21.63
N GLU A 152 20.63 16.48 -20.62
CA GLU A 152 20.53 17.92 -20.42
C GLU A 152 20.60 18.20 -18.92
#